data_AF-A0A6G1RIJ6-F1
#
_entry.id   AF-A0A6G1RIJ6-F1
#
_cell.length_a   1.000
_cell.length_b   1.000
_cell.length_c   1.000
_cell.angle_alpha   90.00
_cell.angle_beta   90.00
_cell.angle_gamma   90.00
#
_symmetry.space_group_name_H-M   'P 1'
#
loop_
_entity.id
_entity.type
_entity.pdbx_description
1 polymer ?
#
loop_
_entity_poly.entity_id
_entity_poly.type
_entity_poly.pdbx_seq_one_letter_code
_entity_poly.pdbx_strand_id
1 'polypeptide(L)'
;KSHLQYTLKPHQPLETILHLLPENLLVSGLRNVPGLLPVQGATGDCLQKPQPMKPVTCYLERLSVRLYPSLEEFEEELLDLLNSDRLLKANAVPDGDGVAVRERRLHVGVHNGLRFVQVPQVAVLVPEAEAAQGSCQRVPGLRARGEGQALVLRSRIHLSEMA
;
A
#
# COMPACT_ATOMS: atom_id res chain seq x y z
N LYS A 1 -44.79 29.32 -3.40
CA LYS A 1 -43.98 28.10 -3.61
C LYS A 1 -42.53 28.54 -3.75
N SER A 2 -41.64 28.06 -2.90
CA SER A 2 -40.22 28.40 -2.95
C SER A 2 -39.53 27.40 -3.87
N HIS A 3 -38.79 27.88 -4.86
CA HIS A 3 -38.01 27.05 -5.79
C HIS A 3 -36.54 27.35 -5.56
N LEU A 4 -35.73 26.30 -5.51
CA LEU A 4 -34.29 26.38 -5.31
C LEU A 4 -33.62 25.96 -6.61
N GLN A 5 -32.90 26.88 -7.24
CA GLN A 5 -32.22 26.66 -8.51
C GLN A 5 -30.72 26.55 -8.27
N TYR A 6 -30.14 25.41 -8.66
CA TYR A 6 -28.70 25.19 -8.65
C TYR A 6 -28.18 25.03 -10.07
N THR A 7 -26.91 25.34 -10.28
CA THR A 7 -26.23 25.17 -11.56
C THR A 7 -24.86 24.57 -11.30
N LEU A 8 -24.54 23.49 -12.00
CA LEU A 8 -23.22 22.88 -11.99
C LEU A 8 -22.38 23.54 -13.07
N LYS A 9 -21.15 23.89 -12.72
CA LYS A 9 -20.18 24.46 -13.64
C LYS A 9 -18.83 23.78 -13.44
N PRO A 10 -18.05 23.56 -14.52
CA PRO A 10 -16.68 23.12 -14.38
C PRO A 10 -15.86 24.19 -13.65
N HIS A 11 -14.99 23.76 -12.75
CA HIS A 11 -14.12 24.65 -11.98
C HIS A 11 -12.65 24.28 -12.26
N GLN A 12 -12.08 24.93 -13.27
CA GLN A 12 -10.74 24.67 -13.81
C GLN A 12 -9.62 24.62 -12.76
N PRO A 13 -9.58 25.50 -11.73
CA PRO A 13 -8.59 25.41 -10.66
C PRO A 13 -8.54 24.07 -9.92
N LEU A 14 -9.61 23.27 -9.89
CA LEU A 14 -9.58 21.96 -9.23
C LEU A 14 -8.75 20.92 -9.97
N GLU A 15 -8.47 21.14 -11.26
CA GLU A 15 -7.65 20.23 -12.06
C GLU A 15 -6.27 20.01 -11.42
N THR A 16 -5.73 21.02 -10.74
CA THR A 16 -4.42 20.94 -10.09
C THR A 16 -4.38 20.00 -8.88
N ILE A 17 -5.53 19.57 -8.35
CA ILE A 17 -5.62 18.76 -7.12
C ILE A 17 -6.45 17.47 -7.29
N LEU A 18 -6.84 17.13 -8.52
CA LEU A 18 -7.61 15.91 -8.79
C LEU A 18 -6.89 14.64 -8.31
N HIS A 19 -5.55 14.63 -8.33
CA HIS A 19 -4.75 13.52 -7.83
C HIS A 19 -4.88 13.29 -6.31
N LEU A 20 -5.34 14.30 -5.55
CA LEU A 20 -5.61 14.19 -4.11
C LEU A 20 -7.03 13.73 -3.79
N LEU A 21 -7.93 13.74 -4.77
CA LEU A 21 -9.36 13.46 -4.58
C LEU A 21 -9.77 12.17 -5.29
N PRO A 22 -10.52 11.27 -4.65
CA PRO A 22 -11.09 10.11 -5.32
C PRO A 22 -12.16 10.55 -6.31
N GLU A 23 -12.41 9.70 -7.31
CA GLU A 23 -13.46 9.93 -8.29
C GLU A 23 -14.82 10.04 -7.60
N ASN A 24 -15.65 10.97 -8.08
CA ASN A 24 -17.02 11.19 -7.61
C ASN A 24 -17.14 11.63 -6.13
N LEU A 25 -16.05 12.10 -5.49
CA LEU A 25 -16.13 12.63 -4.14
C LEU A 25 -16.74 14.04 -4.13
N LEU A 26 -17.84 14.20 -3.38
CA LEU A 26 -18.36 15.52 -3.04
C LEU A 26 -17.54 16.14 -1.91
N VAL A 27 -16.93 17.29 -2.18
CA VAL A 27 -16.11 18.01 -1.21
C VAL A 27 -16.68 19.42 -1.04
N SER A 28 -16.79 19.85 0.21
CA SER A 28 -17.14 21.23 0.57
C SER A 28 -15.87 22.05 0.75
N GLY A 29 -15.91 23.33 0.38
CA GLY A 29 -14.81 24.28 0.58
C GLY A 29 -14.41 24.50 2.04
N LEU A 30 -15.28 24.11 2.98
CA LEU A 30 -15.02 24.14 4.42
C LEU A 30 -14.24 22.92 4.93
N ARG A 31 -14.13 21.87 4.12
CA ARG A 31 -13.43 20.64 4.50
C ARG A 31 -11.95 20.80 4.16
N ASN A 32 -11.09 20.50 5.13
CA ASN A 32 -9.67 20.43 4.88
C ASN A 32 -9.36 19.21 3.99
N VAL A 33 -8.68 19.42 2.86
CA VAL A 33 -8.21 18.36 1.97
C VAL A 33 -6.72 18.11 2.26
N PRO A 34 -6.34 16.93 2.74
CA PRO A 34 -4.94 16.63 3.03
C PRO A 34 -4.07 16.73 1.77
N GLY A 35 -2.93 17.41 1.89
CA GLY A 35 -2.06 17.77 0.77
C GLY A 35 -2.30 19.17 0.20
N LEU A 36 -3.28 19.93 0.72
CA LEU A 36 -3.44 21.35 0.43
C LEU A 36 -2.85 22.23 1.53
N LEU A 37 -2.28 23.36 1.12
CA LEU A 37 -1.92 24.43 2.03
C LEU A 37 -3.20 25.08 2.58
N PRO A 38 -3.24 25.38 3.89
CA PRO A 38 -4.36 26.13 4.46
C PRO A 38 -4.42 27.53 3.84
N VAL A 39 -5.62 27.99 3.51
CA VAL A 39 -5.81 29.35 3.00
C VAL A 39 -5.48 30.33 4.12
N GLN A 40 -4.57 31.28 3.84
CA GLN A 40 -4.29 32.36 4.78
C GLN A 40 -5.50 33.29 4.88
N GLY A 41 -6.33 33.11 5.91
CA GLY A 41 -7.50 33.95 6.22
C GLY A 41 -8.66 33.17 6.83
N ALA A 42 -9.43 33.79 7.74
CA ALA A 42 -10.43 33.14 8.58
C ALA A 42 -11.68 32.59 7.84
N THR A 43 -11.80 32.78 6.53
CA THR A 43 -13.05 32.50 5.77
C THR A 43 -12.80 32.00 4.34
N GLY A 44 -11.57 31.61 4.02
CA GLY A 44 -11.19 31.24 2.65
C GLY A 44 -11.54 29.80 2.29
N ASP A 45 -12.26 29.63 1.18
CA ASP A 45 -12.50 28.32 0.57
C ASP A 45 -11.23 27.82 -0.15
N CYS A 46 -10.63 26.74 0.36
CA CYS A 46 -9.41 26.13 -0.19
C CYS A 46 -9.59 25.58 -1.62
N LEU A 47 -10.83 25.35 -2.06
CA LEU A 47 -11.16 24.83 -3.38
C LEU A 47 -11.32 25.94 -4.43
N GLN A 48 -11.48 27.22 -4.03
CA GLN A 48 -11.56 28.33 -4.99
C GLN A 48 -10.21 28.57 -5.68
N LYS A 49 -9.13 28.54 -4.90
CA LYS A 49 -7.75 28.67 -5.38
C LYS A 49 -6.85 27.67 -4.65
N PRO A 50 -6.93 26.38 -5.03
CA PRO A 50 -6.19 25.34 -4.35
C PRO A 50 -4.68 25.54 -4.50
N GLN A 51 -3.97 25.43 -3.39
CA GLN A 51 -2.51 25.49 -3.35
C GLN A 51 -1.98 24.16 -2.84
N PRO A 52 -1.56 23.24 -3.72
CA PRO A 52 -1.00 21.97 -3.29
C PRO A 52 0.30 22.20 -2.49
N MET A 53 0.49 21.40 -1.45
CA MET A 53 1.74 21.37 -0.69
C MET A 53 2.87 20.87 -1.59
N LYS A 54 4.09 21.34 -1.32
CA LYS A 54 5.27 20.86 -2.05
C LYS A 54 5.54 19.42 -1.63
N PRO A 55 5.65 18.47 -2.58
CA PRO A 55 5.93 17.10 -2.25
C PRO A 55 7.34 16.97 -1.67
N VAL A 56 7.47 16.16 -0.63
CA VAL A 56 8.71 15.74 -0.01
C VAL A 56 9.02 14.33 -0.46
N THR A 57 10.27 14.10 -0.80
CA THR A 57 10.75 12.76 -1.15
C THR A 57 11.28 12.05 0.10
N CYS A 58 10.78 10.85 0.34
CA CYS A 58 11.24 9.97 1.43
C CYS A 58 11.71 8.62 0.88
N TYR A 59 12.60 7.97 1.61
CA TYR A 59 13.11 6.65 1.28
C TYR A 59 12.82 5.69 2.43
N LEU A 60 12.24 4.53 2.11
CA LEU A 60 12.13 3.42 3.05
C LEU A 60 13.25 2.42 2.76
N GLU A 61 14.08 2.17 3.77
CA GLU A 61 15.22 1.27 3.71
C GLU A 61 15.12 0.20 4.79
N ARG A 62 15.74 -0.97 4.54
CA ARG A 62 15.86 -2.08 5.50
C ARG A 62 14.52 -2.52 6.09
N LEU A 63 13.50 -2.58 5.24
CA LEU A 63 12.16 -3.01 5.64
C LEU A 63 12.19 -4.51 5.96
N SER A 64 11.69 -4.85 7.15
CA SER A 64 11.57 -6.22 7.67
C SER A 64 10.15 -6.44 8.13
N VAL A 65 9.46 -7.43 7.55
CA VAL A 65 8.09 -7.82 7.89
C VAL A 65 8.14 -9.17 8.58
N ARG A 66 7.54 -9.24 9.77
CA ARG A 66 7.39 -10.49 10.51
C ARG A 66 5.93 -10.86 10.56
N LEU A 67 5.63 -12.12 10.24
CA LEU A 67 4.29 -12.67 10.33
C LEU A 67 4.19 -13.54 11.57
N TYR A 68 3.03 -13.50 12.22
CA TYR A 68 2.74 -14.32 13.39
C TYR A 68 1.95 -15.55 12.95
N PRO A 69 2.18 -16.74 13.56
CA PRO A 69 3.19 -17.05 14.58
C PRO A 69 4.63 -17.16 14.03
N SER A 70 4.79 -17.60 12.79
CA SER A 70 6.01 -17.54 11.99
C SER A 70 5.65 -17.43 10.50
N LEU A 71 6.62 -17.12 9.64
CA LEU A 71 6.38 -17.07 8.18
C LEU A 71 5.91 -18.43 7.65
N GLU A 72 6.58 -19.50 8.10
CA GLU A 72 6.31 -20.86 7.65
C GLU A 72 4.92 -21.33 8.08
N GLU A 73 4.57 -21.20 9.37
CA GLU A 73 3.26 -21.62 9.88
C GLU A 73 2.12 -20.81 9.25
N PHE A 74 2.33 -19.51 9.03
CA PHE A 74 1.35 -18.66 8.36
C PHE A 74 1.13 -19.09 6.90
N GLU A 75 2.19 -19.40 6.18
CA GLU A 75 2.09 -19.83 4.78
C GLU A 75 1.45 -21.21 4.65
N GLU A 76 1.79 -22.15 5.53
CA GLU A 76 1.16 -23.47 5.58
C GLU A 76 -0.36 -23.35 5.80
N GLU A 77 -0.80 -22.58 6.80
CA GLU A 77 -2.22 -22.34 7.05
C GLU A 77 -2.93 -21.69 5.85
N LEU A 78 -2.30 -20.67 5.25
CA LEU A 78 -2.86 -20.00 4.07
C LEU A 78 -3.00 -20.95 2.87
N LEU A 79 -1.99 -21.78 2.62
CA LEU A 79 -2.01 -22.75 1.51
C LEU A 79 -3.09 -23.81 1.72
N ASP A 80 -3.27 -24.30 2.95
CA ASP A 80 -4.32 -25.26 3.28
C ASP A 80 -5.72 -24.67 3.04
N LEU A 81 -5.94 -23.42 3.44
CA LEU A 81 -7.20 -22.71 3.20
C LEU A 81 -7.47 -22.51 1.69
N LEU A 82 -6.44 -22.12 0.93
CA LEU A 82 -6.55 -21.92 -0.53
C LEU A 82 -6.79 -23.24 -1.28
N ASN A 83 -6.10 -24.32 -0.90
CA ASN A 83 -6.32 -25.64 -1.45
C ASN A 83 -7.75 -26.12 -1.17
N SER A 84 -8.24 -25.89 0.04
CA SER A 84 -9.61 -26.24 0.42
C SER A 84 -10.65 -25.49 -0.44
N ASP A 85 -10.49 -24.17 -0.61
CA ASP A 85 -11.37 -23.37 -1.47
C ASP A 85 -11.32 -23.81 -2.94
N ARG A 86 -10.13 -24.15 -3.47
CA ARG A 86 -9.96 -24.68 -4.83
C ARG A 86 -10.74 -25.99 -5.02
N LEU A 87 -10.61 -26.93 -4.09
CA LEU A 87 -11.29 -28.23 -4.16
C LEU A 87 -12.81 -28.08 -4.05
N LEU A 88 -13.28 -27.20 -3.16
CA LEU A 88 -14.71 -26.88 -3.02
C LEU A 88 -15.29 -26.29 -4.31
N LYS A 89 -14.59 -25.34 -4.96
CA LYS A 89 -15.04 -24.75 -6.23
C LYS A 89 -15.08 -25.76 -7.38
N ALA A 90 -14.16 -26.71 -7.39
CA ALA A 90 -14.05 -27.73 -8.44
C ALA A 90 -14.94 -28.96 -8.20
N ASN A 91 -15.60 -29.08 -7.04
CA ASN A 91 -16.23 -30.32 -6.56
C ASN A 91 -15.30 -31.55 -6.69
N ALA A 92 -14.00 -31.33 -6.50
CA ALA A 92 -12.97 -32.33 -6.73
C ALA A 92 -12.47 -32.95 -5.41
N VAL A 93 -12.05 -34.20 -5.48
CA VAL A 93 -11.33 -34.89 -4.40
C VAL A 93 -9.87 -34.38 -4.41
N PRO A 94 -9.18 -34.30 -3.26
CA PRO A 94 -7.75 -33.96 -3.22
C PRO A 94 -6.95 -34.74 -4.28
N ASP A 95 -6.42 -34.00 -5.23
CA ASP A 95 -5.84 -34.44 -6.51
C ASP A 95 -4.30 -34.53 -6.46
N GLY A 96 -3.70 -34.22 -5.32
CA GLY A 96 -2.24 -34.22 -5.11
C GLY A 96 -1.51 -33.04 -5.76
N ASP A 97 -2.20 -32.22 -6.56
CA ASP A 97 -1.66 -30.95 -7.06
C ASP A 97 -1.83 -29.88 -5.97
N GLY A 98 -0.76 -29.22 -5.53
CA GLY A 98 -0.80 -28.30 -4.39
C GLY A 98 -0.63 -26.85 -4.81
N VAL A 99 -1.35 -25.93 -4.19
CA VAL A 99 -1.02 -24.50 -4.25
C VAL A 99 0.31 -24.27 -3.54
N ALA A 100 1.17 -23.45 -4.12
CA ALA A 100 2.45 -23.06 -3.53
C ALA A 100 2.68 -21.56 -3.69
N VAL A 101 3.37 -20.95 -2.72
CA VAL A 101 3.76 -19.55 -2.77
C VAL A 101 4.80 -19.34 -3.88
N ARG A 102 4.48 -18.49 -4.85
CA ARG A 102 5.40 -18.16 -5.96
C ARG A 102 6.26 -16.95 -5.64
N GLU A 103 5.67 -15.94 -5.05
CA GLU A 103 6.31 -14.65 -4.78
C GLU A 103 5.62 -13.93 -3.63
N ARG A 104 6.39 -13.13 -2.89
CA ARG A 104 5.92 -12.38 -1.72
C ARG A 104 6.04 -10.91 -2.04
N ARG A 105 4.91 -10.25 -2.32
CA ARG A 105 4.88 -8.85 -2.77
C ARG A 105 4.32 -7.95 -1.70
N LEU A 106 5.02 -6.87 -1.40
CA LEU A 106 4.57 -5.79 -0.54
C LEU A 106 4.18 -4.59 -1.40
N HIS A 107 2.95 -4.11 -1.22
CA HIS A 107 2.48 -2.88 -1.83
C HIS A 107 2.68 -1.72 -0.87
N VAL A 108 3.41 -0.69 -1.28
CA VAL A 108 3.69 0.51 -0.48
C VAL A 108 3.28 1.74 -1.28
N GLY A 109 2.33 2.52 -0.74
CA GLY A 109 1.85 3.73 -1.38
C GLY A 109 1.65 4.85 -0.36
N VAL A 110 1.78 6.09 -0.81
CA VAL A 110 1.45 7.28 -0.01
C VAL A 110 -0.05 7.51 -0.10
N HIS A 111 -0.72 7.59 1.05
CA HIS A 111 -2.15 7.79 1.16
C HIS A 111 -2.43 9.09 1.91
N ASN A 112 -3.23 9.99 1.32
CA ASN A 112 -3.57 11.28 1.93
C ASN A 112 -4.83 11.21 2.81
N GLY A 113 -5.29 10.01 3.16
CA GLY A 113 -6.54 9.80 3.92
C GLY A 113 -7.80 9.74 3.06
N LEU A 114 -7.74 10.18 1.80
CA LEU A 114 -8.86 10.07 0.85
C LEU A 114 -8.57 9.06 -0.25
N ARG A 115 -7.35 9.04 -0.78
CA ARG A 115 -6.88 8.09 -1.78
C ARG A 115 -5.37 7.91 -1.72
N PHE A 116 -4.89 6.92 -2.46
CA PHE A 116 -3.47 6.87 -2.83
C PHE A 116 -3.17 8.00 -3.80
N VAL A 117 -2.15 8.79 -3.46
CA VAL A 117 -1.73 9.96 -4.26
C VAL A 117 -1.06 9.48 -5.55
N GLN A 118 -0.30 8.39 -5.46
CA GLN A 118 0.28 7.66 -6.59
C GLN A 118 -0.10 6.19 -6.57
N VAL A 119 0.12 5.48 -7.67
CA VAL A 119 -0.02 4.02 -7.73
C VAL A 119 0.93 3.39 -6.70
N PRO A 120 0.45 2.52 -5.80
CA PRO A 120 1.31 1.84 -4.83
C PRO A 120 2.44 1.07 -5.53
N GLN A 121 3.67 1.27 -5.03
CA GLN A 121 4.83 0.54 -5.51
C GLN A 121 4.81 -0.90 -5.00
N VAL A 122 5.17 -1.82 -5.89
CA VAL A 122 5.20 -3.25 -5.59
C VAL A 122 6.65 -3.68 -5.42
N ALA A 123 6.95 -4.21 -4.24
CA ALA A 123 8.29 -4.66 -3.89
C ALA A 123 8.27 -6.15 -3.56
N VAL A 124 9.20 -6.92 -4.14
CA VAL A 124 9.32 -8.35 -3.84
C VAL A 124 10.17 -8.52 -2.59
N LEU A 125 9.60 -9.19 -1.60
CA LEU A 125 10.27 -9.54 -0.36
C LEU A 125 10.85 -10.95 -0.45
N VAL A 126 11.98 -11.14 0.19
CA VAL A 126 12.65 -12.45 0.29
C VAL A 126 12.78 -12.84 1.77
N PRO A 127 12.67 -14.13 2.11
CA PRO A 127 12.99 -14.61 3.45
C PRO A 127 14.41 -14.22 3.85
N GLU A 128 14.60 -13.80 5.09
CA GLU A 128 15.91 -13.36 5.62
C GLU A 128 17.00 -14.44 5.47
N ALA A 129 16.63 -15.72 5.66
CA ALA A 129 17.53 -16.86 5.47
C ALA A 129 18.04 -16.99 4.03
N GLU A 130 17.18 -16.74 3.03
CA GLU A 130 17.56 -16.71 1.61
C GLU A 130 18.32 -15.42 1.26
N ALA A 131 18.03 -14.33 1.99
CA ALA A 131 18.68 -13.04 1.82
C ALA A 131 20.18 -13.12 2.14
N ALA A 132 20.54 -13.81 3.23
CA ALA A 132 21.90 -13.96 3.75
C ALA A 132 22.80 -14.90 2.93
N GLN A 133 22.25 -15.86 2.18
CA GLN A 133 23.02 -16.83 1.40
C GLN A 133 23.82 -16.22 0.22
N GLY A 134 23.53 -14.97 -0.18
CA GLY A 134 24.27 -14.25 -1.22
C GLY A 134 25.62 -13.66 -0.76
N SER A 135 25.91 -13.68 0.54
CA SER A 135 27.15 -13.18 1.15
C SER A 135 27.92 -14.37 1.74
N CYS A 136 29.06 -14.73 1.16
CA CYS A 136 29.82 -15.94 1.43
C CYS A 136 30.12 -16.20 2.93
N GLN A 137 29.72 -17.36 3.47
CA GLN A 137 30.57 -18.44 4.02
C GLN A 137 29.70 -19.42 4.84
N ARG A 138 29.59 -20.65 4.33
CA ARG A 138 28.89 -21.76 4.98
C ARG A 138 29.75 -22.32 6.11
N VAL A 139 29.38 -22.02 7.36
CA VAL A 139 29.79 -22.81 8.52
C VAL A 139 28.59 -23.69 8.92
N PRO A 140 28.71 -25.04 8.89
CA PRO A 140 27.62 -25.90 9.30
C PRO A 140 27.63 -26.02 10.82
N GLY A 141 26.80 -25.23 11.50
CA GLY A 141 26.69 -25.32 12.95
C GLY A 141 25.48 -24.55 13.47
N LEU A 142 24.58 -25.28 14.12
CA LEU A 142 23.40 -24.81 14.85
C LEU A 142 22.24 -24.29 13.97
N ARG A 143 21.27 -25.16 13.71
CA ARG A 143 19.90 -24.72 13.35
C ARG A 143 19.32 -23.98 14.56
N ALA A 144 19.51 -22.67 14.63
CA ALA A 144 18.70 -21.84 15.49
C ALA A 144 17.28 -21.81 14.90
N ARG A 145 16.30 -22.35 15.64
CA ARG A 145 14.87 -22.15 15.36
C ARG A 145 14.58 -20.64 15.44
N GLY A 146 14.72 -19.91 14.34
CA GLY A 146 14.41 -18.47 14.31
C GLY A 146 15.02 -17.63 13.19
N GLU A 147 16.01 -18.11 12.44
CA GLU A 147 16.80 -17.26 11.52
C GLU A 147 16.16 -16.99 10.13
N GLY A 148 14.89 -17.33 9.92
CA GLY A 148 14.20 -17.17 8.62
C GLY A 148 12.83 -16.47 8.69
N GLN A 149 12.41 -16.00 9.87
CA GLN A 149 11.01 -15.63 10.12
C GLN A 149 10.59 -14.28 9.52
N ALA A 150 11.54 -13.49 9.01
CA ALA A 150 11.26 -12.17 8.48
C ALA A 150 11.40 -12.12 6.96
N LEU A 151 10.49 -11.38 6.34
CA LEU A 151 10.56 -11.00 4.94
C LEU A 151 11.27 -9.66 4.82
N VAL A 152 12.38 -9.65 4.10
CA VAL A 152 13.25 -8.47 3.97
C VAL A 152 13.23 -7.92 2.56
N LEU A 153 13.36 -6.60 2.47
CA LEU A 153 13.49 -5.89 1.22
C LEU A 153 14.97 -5.61 0.92
N ARG A 154 15.43 -6.02 -0.27
CA ARG A 154 16.82 -5.77 -0.76
C ARG A 154 17.00 -4.41 -1.45
N SER A 155 15.92 -3.80 -1.90
CA SER A 155 15.92 -2.49 -2.56
C SER A 155 15.40 -1.40 -1.62
N ARG A 156 15.61 -0.13 -1.99
CA ARG A 156 14.98 1.02 -1.35
C ARG A 156 13.67 1.36 -2.05
N ILE A 157 12.66 1.75 -1.30
CA ILE A 157 11.39 2.27 -1.86
C ILE A 157 11.45 3.79 -1.84
N HIS A 158 11.14 4.41 -2.98
CA HIS A 158 11.19 5.85 -3.17
C HIS A 158 9.78 6.44 -3.13
N LEU A 159 9.46 7.20 -2.10
CA LEU A 159 8.15 7.83 -1.92
C LEU A 159 8.25 9.32 -2.30
N SER A 160 7.86 9.66 -3.53
CA SER A 160 8.05 11.02 -4.09
C SER A 160 7.02 12.06 -3.65
N GLU A 161 5.83 11.66 -3.23
CA GLU A 161 4.67 12.56 -3.00
C GLU A 161 4.20 12.56 -1.54
N MET A 162 5.12 12.58 -0.57
CA MET A 162 4.76 12.82 0.82
C MET A 162 4.44 14.31 0.99
N ALA A 163 3.28 14.65 1.56
CA ALA A 163 2.84 16.04 1.77
C ALA A 163 2.35 16.26 3.20
#